data_AF-A0A8S4N3U4-F1
#
_entry.id   AF-A0A8S4N3U4-F1
#
_cell.length_a   1.000
_cell.length_b   1.000
_cell.length_c   1.000
_cell.angle_alpha   90.00
_cell.angle_beta   90.00
_cell.angle_gamma   90.00
#
_symmetry.space_group_name_H-M   'P 1'
#
loop_
_entity.id
_entity.type
_entity.pdbx_description
1 polymer ?
#
loop_
_entity_poly.entity_id
_entity_poly.type
_entity_poly.pdbx_seq_one_letter_code
_entity_poly.pdbx_strand_id
1 'polypeptide(L)'
;MNDKMRLFIKRVALPMTIVTVLFFILMNATSKNTSKPQKHIQLAHIEEFYADEVHGYLNGYKQIEDPRFIRYIRQRWIVGPSRIGYNFHEKKVDYSQFGQAAVVDKLFKKKKGGFFVECGAAEGEAFSNTIFLEKERRWSGLLVEANPDYYQLLLSKGRRVHSINACLSVSTDTSRLKFKPVGLFGGLSEKMDETHMKFIRQHAQKEVTVQCFPFHSILLAMGRTEIDYFSLDVEGPELEILLTIPMDKIIIKVISVEYRLSDNVNINKKGSLAKLNKLREFFEGTGKYREHAIVPISTKADREEAEADGLDVIFLRNENNHMNMVHVTRKMHLEFNLIVYVNTDNFVEILY
;
A
#
# COMPACT_ATOMS: atom_id res chain seq x y z
N MET A 1 -24.10 72.64 -32.40
CA MET A 1 -22.90 71.95 -31.88
C MET A 1 -21.71 72.87 -32.09
N ASN A 2 -21.10 73.38 -31.02
CA ASN A 2 -20.19 74.53 -31.05
C ASN A 2 -18.89 74.22 -31.82
N ASP A 3 -18.40 75.13 -32.66
CA ASP A 3 -17.26 74.90 -33.57
C ASP A 3 -15.94 74.54 -32.86
N LYS A 4 -15.81 74.87 -31.56
CA LYS A 4 -14.70 74.42 -30.71
C LYS A 4 -14.69 72.90 -30.46
N MET A 5 -15.84 72.22 -30.52
CA MET A 5 -15.95 70.78 -30.30
C MET A 5 -15.63 69.96 -31.55
N ARG A 6 -15.86 70.50 -32.76
CA ARG A 6 -15.42 69.87 -34.03
C ARG A 6 -13.91 69.91 -34.23
N LEU A 7 -13.23 70.96 -33.74
CA LEU A 7 -11.76 71.07 -33.83
C LEU A 7 -11.04 70.10 -32.88
N PHE A 8 -11.62 69.82 -31.70
CA PHE A 8 -11.08 68.87 -30.72
C PHE A 8 -11.14 67.42 -31.22
N ILE A 9 -12.27 67.02 -31.83
CA ILE A 9 -12.43 65.67 -32.40
C ILE A 9 -11.44 65.42 -33.55
N LYS A 10 -11.14 66.43 -34.39
CA LYS A 10 -10.13 66.29 -35.46
C LYS A 10 -8.67 66.24 -34.98
N ARG A 11 -8.33 66.82 -33.82
CA ARG A 11 -6.95 66.81 -33.29
C ARG A 11 -6.60 65.57 -32.46
N VAL A 12 -7.58 64.83 -31.95
CA VAL A 12 -7.34 63.65 -31.09
C VAL A 12 -7.68 62.33 -31.79
N ALA A 13 -8.63 62.30 -32.73
CA ALA A 13 -9.05 61.05 -33.40
C ALA A 13 -8.14 60.62 -34.58
N LEU A 14 -7.41 61.55 -35.21
CA LEU A 14 -6.51 61.25 -36.33
C LEU A 14 -5.14 60.63 -35.94
N PRO A 15 -4.51 61.00 -34.80
CA PRO A 15 -3.28 60.32 -34.36
C PRO A 15 -3.52 58.91 -33.79
N MET A 16 -4.70 58.61 -33.23
CA MET A 16 -5.02 57.29 -32.65
C MET A 16 -5.23 56.18 -33.69
N THR A 17 -5.68 56.53 -34.90
CA THR A 17 -5.87 55.56 -36.00
C THR A 17 -4.57 55.26 -36.75
N ILE A 18 -3.60 56.18 -36.75
CA ILE A 18 -2.28 55.95 -37.36
C ILE A 18 -1.40 55.07 -36.47
N VAL A 19 -1.49 55.20 -35.14
CA VAL A 19 -0.73 54.37 -34.18
C VAL A 19 -1.20 52.92 -34.19
N THR A 20 -2.49 52.64 -34.39
CA THR A 20 -3.02 51.26 -34.46
C THR A 20 -2.65 50.55 -35.77
N VAL A 21 -2.57 51.27 -36.90
CA VAL A 21 -2.14 50.68 -38.19
C VAL A 21 -0.64 50.40 -38.22
N LEU A 22 0.20 51.26 -37.64
CA LEU A 22 1.65 51.03 -37.54
C LEU A 22 2.01 49.85 -36.62
N PHE A 23 1.24 49.61 -35.55
CA PHE A 23 1.46 48.47 -34.65
C PHE A 23 1.14 47.12 -35.34
N PHE A 24 0.10 47.09 -36.20
CA PHE A 24 -0.25 45.89 -36.97
C PHE A 24 0.76 45.56 -38.09
N ILE A 25 1.39 46.57 -38.69
CA ILE A 25 2.43 46.36 -39.72
C ILE A 25 3.73 45.85 -39.08
N LEU A 26 4.10 46.33 -37.88
CA LEU A 26 5.26 45.86 -37.13
C LEU A 26 5.12 44.41 -36.61
N MET A 27 3.91 43.98 -36.22
CA MET A 27 3.66 42.59 -35.82
C MET A 27 3.65 41.60 -36.99
N ASN A 28 3.31 42.04 -38.20
CA ASN A 28 3.34 41.18 -39.39
C ASN A 28 4.73 41.10 -40.07
N ALA A 29 5.66 42.00 -39.74
CA ALA A 29 7.00 42.04 -40.34
C ALA A 29 8.06 41.22 -39.59
N THR A 30 7.78 40.68 -38.40
CA THR A 30 8.75 39.89 -37.60
C THR A 30 8.56 38.37 -37.67
N SER A 31 7.66 37.87 -38.51
CA SER A 31 7.43 36.42 -38.67
C SER A 31 7.71 35.93 -40.10
N LYS A 32 8.96 36.08 -40.56
CA LYS A 32 9.50 35.29 -41.68
C LYS A 32 10.98 34.95 -41.48
N ASN A 33 11.20 33.67 -41.11
CA ASN A 33 12.34 32.80 -41.40
C ASN A 33 13.75 33.21 -40.95
N THR A 34 14.38 32.40 -40.09
CA THR A 34 15.25 31.26 -40.51
C THR A 34 15.91 30.60 -39.30
N SER A 35 15.66 29.31 -39.04
CA SER A 35 16.67 28.38 -38.51
C SER A 35 16.18 26.92 -38.53
N LYS A 36 16.87 26.08 -39.31
CA LYS A 36 17.09 24.62 -39.27
C LYS A 36 16.04 23.70 -38.60
N PRO A 37 15.71 22.52 -39.18
CA PRO A 37 14.87 21.54 -38.52
C PRO A 37 15.65 20.96 -37.33
N GLN A 38 15.38 21.49 -36.13
CA GLN A 38 15.59 20.74 -34.90
C GLN A 38 14.69 19.52 -35.00
N LYS A 39 15.27 18.32 -34.80
CA LYS A 39 14.52 17.08 -34.66
C LYS A 39 13.36 17.33 -33.72
N HIS A 40 12.14 17.45 -34.25
CA HIS A 40 10.96 17.19 -33.48
C HIS A 40 11.15 15.78 -32.98
N ILE A 41 11.46 15.64 -31.68
CA ILE A 41 11.13 14.41 -30.97
C ILE A 41 9.62 14.35 -31.14
N GLN A 42 9.22 13.52 -32.10
CA GLN A 42 7.85 13.07 -32.24
C GLN A 42 7.52 12.53 -30.85
N LEU A 43 6.74 13.29 -30.09
CA LEU A 43 6.08 12.78 -28.89
C LEU A 43 5.28 11.59 -29.41
N ALA A 44 5.86 10.40 -29.23
CA ALA A 44 5.26 9.16 -29.64
C ALA A 44 3.85 9.17 -29.09
N HIS A 45 2.88 9.00 -29.99
CA HIS A 45 1.48 8.75 -29.73
C HIS A 45 1.25 8.23 -28.30
N ILE A 46 0.83 9.13 -27.41
CA ILE A 46 0.30 8.71 -26.12
C ILE A 46 -1.10 8.22 -26.46
N GLU A 47 -1.23 6.90 -26.65
CA GLU A 47 -2.53 6.24 -26.72
C GLU A 47 -3.32 6.62 -25.45
N GLU A 48 -4.30 7.48 -25.63
CA GLU A 48 -5.42 7.64 -24.70
C GLU A 48 -6.11 6.28 -24.60
N PHE A 49 -6.04 5.66 -23.43
CA PHE A 49 -6.75 4.40 -23.16
C PHE A 49 -8.25 4.61 -23.32
N TYR A 50 -8.84 3.89 -24.27
CA TYR A 50 -10.29 3.81 -24.44
C TYR A 50 -10.91 3.03 -23.26
N ALA A 51 -12.12 3.45 -22.84
CA ALA A 51 -12.85 2.86 -21.72
C ALA A 51 -13.11 1.33 -21.87
N ASP A 52 -13.10 0.82 -23.11
CA ASP A 52 -13.35 -0.60 -23.39
C ASP A 52 -12.14 -1.49 -23.08
N GLU A 53 -10.91 -0.99 -23.20
CA GLU A 53 -9.70 -1.71 -22.74
C GLU A 53 -9.67 -1.80 -21.21
N VAL A 54 -10.18 -0.78 -20.52
CA VAL A 54 -10.23 -0.69 -19.05
C VAL A 54 -11.00 -1.87 -18.43
N HIS A 55 -12.08 -2.34 -19.06
CA HIS A 55 -12.84 -3.49 -18.56
C HIS A 55 -12.04 -4.80 -18.57
N GLY A 56 -11.12 -4.98 -19.52
CA GLY A 56 -10.22 -6.14 -19.57
C GLY A 56 -9.23 -6.21 -18.40
N TYR A 57 -8.88 -5.06 -17.79
CA TYR A 57 -7.94 -5.00 -16.66
C TYR A 57 -8.59 -5.30 -15.30
N LEU A 58 -9.91 -5.14 -15.19
CA LEU A 58 -10.62 -5.18 -13.91
C LEU A 58 -10.94 -6.59 -13.42
N ASN A 59 -10.91 -7.61 -14.28
CA ASN A 59 -11.16 -8.98 -13.84
C ASN A 59 -10.28 -9.99 -14.60
N GLY A 60 -9.47 -10.74 -13.87
CA GLY A 60 -8.62 -11.80 -14.41
C GLY A 60 -7.41 -11.30 -15.20
N TYR A 61 -7.00 -10.03 -15.03
CA TYR A 61 -5.82 -9.51 -15.72
C TYR A 61 -4.56 -10.06 -15.06
N LYS A 62 -3.73 -10.74 -15.88
CA LYS A 62 -2.59 -11.55 -15.42
C LYS A 62 -1.23 -10.87 -15.58
N GLN A 63 -1.12 -9.85 -16.43
CA GLN A 63 0.16 -9.16 -16.68
C GLN A 63 0.39 -8.07 -15.63
N ILE A 64 0.51 -8.49 -14.38
CA ILE A 64 0.45 -7.62 -13.19
C ILE A 64 1.60 -6.61 -13.06
N GLU A 65 2.62 -6.73 -13.91
CA GLU A 65 3.76 -5.82 -14.03
C GLU A 65 3.73 -4.97 -15.32
N ASP A 66 2.72 -5.10 -16.20
CA ASP A 66 2.61 -4.31 -17.44
C ASP A 66 2.65 -2.81 -17.11
N PRO A 67 3.62 -2.04 -17.64
CA PRO A 67 3.74 -0.60 -17.37
C PRO A 67 2.47 0.20 -17.65
N ARG A 68 1.64 -0.23 -18.61
CA ARG A 68 0.33 0.36 -18.92
C ARG A 68 -0.66 0.16 -17.78
N PHE A 69 -0.73 -1.05 -17.27
CA PHE A 69 -1.57 -1.41 -16.13
C PHE A 69 -1.12 -0.72 -14.84
N ILE A 70 0.19 -0.68 -14.59
CA ILE A 70 0.77 0.06 -13.47
C ILE A 70 0.45 1.56 -13.55
N ARG A 71 0.55 2.15 -14.76
CA ARG A 71 0.15 3.54 -15.01
C ARG A 71 -1.34 3.74 -14.77
N TYR A 72 -2.18 2.80 -15.19
CA TYR A 72 -3.63 2.83 -14.97
C TYR A 72 -3.98 2.85 -13.48
N ILE A 73 -3.43 1.94 -12.66
CA ILE A 73 -3.63 1.95 -11.19
C ILE A 73 -3.22 3.31 -10.61
N ARG A 74 -2.02 3.78 -10.95
CA ARG A 74 -1.48 5.06 -10.45
C ARG A 74 -2.39 6.25 -10.77
N GLN A 75 -2.91 6.31 -11.99
CA GLN A 75 -3.67 7.48 -12.48
C GLN A 75 -5.16 7.43 -12.13
N ARG A 76 -5.73 6.24 -11.96
CA ARG A 76 -7.20 6.07 -11.83
C ARG A 76 -7.66 5.60 -10.45
N TRP A 77 -6.79 4.97 -9.66
CA TRP A 77 -7.17 4.34 -8.40
C TRP A 77 -6.49 4.94 -7.17
N ILE A 78 -5.24 5.38 -7.32
CA ILE A 78 -4.49 5.96 -6.21
C ILE A 78 -4.81 7.45 -6.08
N VAL A 79 -5.32 7.83 -4.92
CA VAL A 79 -5.53 9.22 -4.51
C VAL A 79 -4.29 9.69 -3.76
N GLY A 80 -3.79 10.88 -4.10
CA GLY A 80 -2.62 11.48 -3.46
C GLY A 80 -2.91 12.02 -2.05
N PRO A 81 -1.85 12.38 -1.29
CA PRO A 81 -1.97 12.96 0.05
C PRO A 81 -2.93 14.14 0.12
N SER A 82 -3.75 14.15 1.17
CA SER A 82 -4.71 15.23 1.37
C SER A 82 -4.01 16.57 1.61
N ARG A 83 -4.61 17.63 1.07
CA ARG A 83 -4.19 19.02 1.26
C ARG A 83 -4.98 19.75 2.34
N ILE A 84 -6.06 19.16 2.83
CA ILE A 84 -6.83 19.72 3.95
C ILE A 84 -6.12 19.41 5.28
N GLY A 85 -6.51 20.11 6.34
CA GLY A 85 -6.04 19.81 7.69
C GLY A 85 -6.51 18.43 8.17
N TYR A 86 -5.79 17.85 9.13
CA TYR A 86 -6.24 16.65 9.82
C TYR A 86 -7.60 16.90 10.47
N ASN A 87 -8.55 15.99 10.24
CA ASN A 87 -9.91 16.05 10.75
C ASN A 87 -10.23 14.77 11.53
N PHE A 88 -9.48 14.57 12.61
CA PHE A 88 -9.67 13.45 13.54
C PHE A 88 -10.66 13.83 14.64
N HIS A 89 -11.59 12.94 14.95
CA HIS A 89 -12.50 13.07 16.09
C HIS A 89 -11.76 12.95 17.43
N GLU A 90 -10.84 12.00 17.52
CA GLU A 90 -10.05 11.73 18.70
C GLU A 90 -8.75 12.53 18.69
N LYS A 91 -8.27 12.90 19.88
CA LYS A 91 -6.99 13.62 20.07
C LYS A 91 -5.95 12.72 20.72
N LYS A 92 -5.78 11.51 20.19
CA LYS A 92 -4.76 10.56 20.65
C LYS A 92 -3.42 10.83 19.97
N VAL A 93 -2.35 10.33 20.59
CA VAL A 93 -1.01 10.29 19.95
C VAL A 93 -0.88 8.99 19.17
N ASP A 94 -1.25 7.87 19.80
CA ASP A 94 -1.32 6.55 19.19
C ASP A 94 -2.79 6.14 19.07
N TYR A 95 -3.19 5.79 17.86
CA TYR A 95 -4.56 5.38 17.52
C TYR A 95 -4.69 3.85 17.41
N SER A 96 -3.58 3.11 17.46
CA SER A 96 -3.59 1.65 17.36
C SER A 96 -4.36 1.02 18.51
N GLN A 97 -5.08 -0.08 18.22
CA GLN A 97 -5.98 -0.69 19.20
C GLN A 97 -5.23 -1.25 20.42
N PHE A 98 -4.06 -1.85 20.20
CA PHE A 98 -3.29 -2.56 21.22
C PHE A 98 -1.78 -2.21 21.21
N GLY A 99 -1.42 -1.06 20.65
CA GLY A 99 -0.04 -0.55 20.66
C GLY A 99 0.85 -1.07 19.53
N GLN A 100 0.25 -1.53 18.42
CA GLN A 100 0.95 -1.93 17.19
C GLN A 100 1.96 -0.86 16.77
N ALA A 101 1.53 0.41 16.71
CA ALA A 101 2.38 1.53 16.29
C ALA A 101 3.59 1.72 17.22
N ALA A 102 3.41 1.54 18.53
CA ALA A 102 4.50 1.63 19.51
C ALA A 102 5.53 0.51 19.34
N VAL A 103 5.10 -0.73 19.04
CA VAL A 103 6.01 -1.84 18.74
C VAL A 103 6.82 -1.54 17.48
N VAL A 104 6.16 -1.08 16.41
CA VAL A 104 6.81 -0.70 15.15
C VAL A 104 7.81 0.44 15.37
N ASP A 105 7.43 1.48 16.11
CA ASP A 105 8.31 2.62 16.42
C ASP A 105 9.59 2.19 17.16
N LYS A 106 9.45 1.26 18.10
CA LYS A 106 10.57 0.69 18.85
C LYS A 106 11.49 -0.12 17.93
N LEU A 107 10.93 -0.99 17.08
CA LEU A 107 11.69 -1.78 16.10
C LEU A 107 12.52 -0.89 15.17
N PHE A 108 11.94 0.23 14.73
CA PHE A 108 12.62 1.20 13.88
C PHE A 108 13.43 2.25 14.63
N LYS A 109 13.63 2.10 15.94
CA LYS A 109 14.43 3.04 16.77
C LYS A 109 14.01 4.50 16.57
N LYS A 110 12.69 4.75 16.49
CA LYS A 110 12.10 6.08 16.25
C LYS A 110 12.50 6.72 14.90
N LYS A 111 12.77 5.89 13.88
CA LYS A 111 13.07 6.34 12.50
C LYS A 111 12.04 7.36 12.03
N LYS A 112 12.52 8.41 11.36
CA LYS A 112 11.68 9.35 10.62
C LYS A 112 11.71 9.04 9.12
N GLY A 113 10.64 9.39 8.40
CA GLY A 113 10.60 9.27 6.93
C GLY A 113 10.56 7.84 6.39
N GLY A 114 9.91 6.90 7.09
CA GLY A 114 9.64 5.58 6.55
C GLY A 114 8.46 5.55 5.58
N PHE A 115 8.16 4.37 5.04
CA PHE A 115 6.98 4.10 4.23
C PHE A 115 6.17 2.94 4.79
N PHE A 116 4.87 3.16 5.02
CA PHE A 116 3.94 2.12 5.44
C PHE A 116 2.90 1.79 4.37
N VAL A 117 2.34 0.58 4.44
CA VAL A 117 1.04 0.25 3.88
C VAL A 117 0.13 -0.20 5.02
N GLU A 118 -1.09 0.32 5.07
CA GLU A 118 -2.15 -0.16 5.96
C GLU A 118 -3.30 -0.66 5.09
N CYS A 119 -3.60 -1.95 5.17
CA CYS A 119 -4.74 -2.56 4.51
C CYS A 119 -5.77 -2.95 5.56
N GLY A 120 -7.01 -2.49 5.34
CA GLY A 120 -8.02 -2.36 6.40
C GLY A 120 -8.02 -0.97 7.03
N ALA A 121 -7.80 0.08 6.23
CA ALA A 121 -7.67 1.43 6.77
C ALA A 121 -8.99 2.02 7.30
N ALA A 122 -10.12 1.32 7.09
CA ALA A 122 -11.44 1.66 7.56
C ALA A 122 -11.82 3.11 7.21
N GLU A 123 -12.40 3.85 8.16
CA GLU A 123 -12.74 5.25 8.01
C GLU A 123 -11.55 6.20 8.23
N GLY A 124 -10.32 5.66 8.32
CA GLY A 124 -9.07 6.40 8.30
C GLY A 124 -8.58 6.91 9.64
N GLU A 125 -9.29 6.65 10.75
CA GLU A 125 -8.92 7.13 12.08
C GLU A 125 -8.98 6.06 13.17
N ALA A 126 -10.15 5.46 13.41
CA ALA A 126 -10.35 4.49 14.47
C ALA A 126 -9.41 3.29 14.31
N PHE A 127 -8.72 2.94 15.40
CA PHE A 127 -7.78 1.81 15.46
C PHE A 127 -6.61 1.87 14.47
N SER A 128 -6.35 3.00 13.81
CA SER A 128 -5.32 3.07 12.79
C SER A 128 -3.92 2.84 13.36
N ASN A 129 -3.21 1.88 12.78
CA ASN A 129 -1.86 1.49 13.16
C ASN A 129 -0.79 2.45 12.64
N THR A 130 -1.16 3.46 11.84
CA THR A 130 -0.19 4.28 11.09
C THR A 130 -0.28 5.78 11.32
N ILE A 131 -1.32 6.29 11.99
CA ILE A 131 -1.45 7.73 12.27
C ILE A 131 -0.25 8.25 13.08
N PHE A 132 0.19 7.48 14.07
CA PHE A 132 1.37 7.84 14.86
C PHE A 132 2.63 7.95 13.97
N LEU A 133 2.86 6.96 13.09
CA LEU A 133 4.01 6.94 12.18
C LEU A 133 3.94 8.12 11.19
N GLU A 134 2.74 8.41 10.68
CA GLU A 134 2.50 9.54 9.78
C GLU A 134 2.80 10.88 10.46
N LYS A 135 2.18 11.15 11.61
CA LYS A 135 2.26 12.47 12.28
C LYS A 135 3.58 12.67 13.01
N GLU A 136 3.95 11.72 13.86
CA GLU A 136 5.05 11.86 14.81
C GLU A 136 6.40 11.43 14.23
N ARG A 137 6.37 10.56 13.21
CA ARG A 137 7.58 10.10 12.51
C ARG A 137 7.68 10.63 11.09
N ARG A 138 6.69 11.36 10.59
CA ARG A 138 6.68 11.90 9.22
C ARG A 138 6.85 10.80 8.17
N TRP A 139 6.28 9.63 8.44
CA TRP A 139 6.25 8.56 7.45
C TRP A 139 5.27 8.93 6.36
N SER A 140 5.61 8.50 5.14
CA SER A 140 4.67 8.47 4.02
C SER A 140 4.03 7.08 3.95
N GLY A 141 2.98 6.91 3.16
CA GLY A 141 2.38 5.59 3.05
C GLY A 141 1.25 5.52 2.05
N LEU A 142 0.59 4.36 2.09
CA LEU A 142 -0.62 4.04 1.35
C LEU A 142 -1.66 3.40 2.30
N LEU A 143 -2.88 3.93 2.28
CA LEU A 143 -4.06 3.34 2.92
C LEU A 143 -4.87 2.57 1.88
N VAL A 144 -5.19 1.31 2.16
CA VAL A 144 -6.02 0.44 1.32
C VAL A 144 -7.31 0.14 2.07
N GLU A 145 -8.45 0.50 1.47
CA GLU A 145 -9.77 0.23 2.04
C GLU A 145 -10.74 -0.23 0.97
N ALA A 146 -11.35 -1.40 1.18
CA ALA A 146 -12.24 -2.03 0.21
C ALA A 146 -13.67 -1.50 0.29
N ASN A 147 -14.15 -1.17 1.49
CA ASN A 147 -15.48 -0.66 1.73
C ASN A 147 -15.63 0.76 1.14
N PRO A 148 -16.43 0.95 0.08
CA PRO A 148 -16.56 2.25 -0.57
C PRO A 148 -17.13 3.33 0.35
N ASP A 149 -18.03 2.97 1.28
CA ASP A 149 -18.64 3.94 2.20
C ASP A 149 -17.62 4.44 3.22
N TYR A 150 -16.83 3.53 3.78
CA TYR A 150 -15.76 3.88 4.71
C TYR A 150 -14.61 4.61 4.01
N TYR A 151 -14.33 4.29 2.76
CA TYR A 151 -13.36 5.03 1.98
C TYR A 151 -13.75 6.51 1.81
N GLN A 152 -15.03 6.82 1.62
CA GLN A 152 -15.47 8.23 1.58
C GLN A 152 -15.20 8.96 2.90
N LEU A 153 -15.42 8.27 4.03
CA LEU A 153 -15.10 8.82 5.36
C LEU A 153 -13.59 9.01 5.53
N LEU A 154 -12.77 8.05 5.09
CA LEU A 154 -11.31 8.12 5.11
C LEU A 154 -10.79 9.37 4.39
N LEU A 155 -11.33 9.69 3.21
CA LEU A 155 -10.95 10.91 2.47
C LEU A 155 -11.23 12.19 3.27
N SER A 156 -12.27 12.21 4.10
CA SER A 156 -12.64 13.35 4.93
C SER A 156 -11.71 13.59 6.13
N LYS A 157 -10.87 12.61 6.51
CA LYS A 157 -9.95 12.69 7.66
C LYS A 157 -8.71 13.54 7.40
N GLY A 158 -8.45 13.91 6.16
CA GLY A 158 -7.28 14.72 5.82
C GLY A 158 -5.95 14.01 6.03
N ARG A 159 -5.92 12.66 5.92
CA ARG A 159 -4.68 11.86 5.96
C ARG A 159 -3.69 12.37 4.90
N ARG A 160 -2.45 12.61 5.29
CA ARG A 160 -1.38 13.14 4.42
C ARG A 160 -0.55 12.03 3.79
N VAL A 161 -1.22 10.95 3.42
CA VAL A 161 -0.65 9.78 2.75
C VAL A 161 -1.54 9.41 1.56
N HIS A 162 -1.06 8.53 0.69
CA HIS A 162 -1.85 8.08 -0.44
C HIS A 162 -2.96 7.15 0.05
N SER A 163 -4.03 7.01 -0.74
CA SER A 163 -5.08 6.05 -0.47
C SER A 163 -5.62 5.41 -1.74
N ILE A 164 -6.24 4.24 -1.62
CA ILE A 164 -6.88 3.52 -2.72
C ILE A 164 -8.16 2.83 -2.23
N ASN A 165 -9.26 2.97 -2.97
CA ASN A 165 -10.49 2.23 -2.72
C ASN A 165 -10.47 0.90 -3.48
N ALA A 166 -9.83 -0.11 -2.89
CA ALA A 166 -9.70 -1.44 -3.46
C ALA A 166 -9.43 -2.46 -2.36
N CYS A 167 -9.65 -3.73 -2.64
CA CYS A 167 -9.10 -4.84 -1.86
C CYS A 167 -7.72 -5.25 -2.39
N LEU A 168 -6.95 -5.95 -1.56
CA LEU A 168 -5.84 -6.75 -2.05
C LEU A 168 -6.37 -8.06 -2.63
N SER A 169 -5.81 -8.48 -3.76
CA SER A 169 -6.22 -9.73 -4.40
C SER A 169 -5.76 -10.94 -3.59
N VAL A 170 -6.62 -11.95 -3.52
CA VAL A 170 -6.34 -13.28 -2.97
C VAL A 170 -5.81 -14.26 -4.03
N SER A 171 -5.52 -13.73 -5.23
CA SER A 171 -4.81 -14.44 -6.29
C SER A 171 -3.72 -13.54 -6.86
N THR A 172 -2.87 -14.10 -7.72
CA THR A 172 -1.85 -13.32 -8.44
C THR A 172 -2.44 -12.43 -9.52
N ASP A 173 -3.75 -12.45 -9.76
CA ASP A 173 -4.42 -11.72 -10.84
C ASP A 173 -5.33 -10.62 -10.27
N THR A 174 -5.83 -9.71 -11.11
CA THR A 174 -6.92 -8.81 -10.70
C THR A 174 -8.22 -9.58 -10.54
N SER A 175 -9.10 -9.14 -9.64
CA SER A 175 -10.40 -9.77 -9.44
C SER A 175 -11.47 -8.79 -9.01
N ARG A 176 -12.73 -9.15 -9.24
CA ARG A 176 -13.89 -8.47 -8.68
C ARG A 176 -14.61 -9.40 -7.73
N LEU A 177 -14.63 -9.06 -6.45
CA LEU A 177 -15.15 -9.91 -5.39
C LEU A 177 -16.34 -9.25 -4.70
N LYS A 178 -17.20 -10.08 -4.11
CA LYS A 178 -18.31 -9.64 -3.27
C LYS A 178 -17.78 -9.23 -1.89
N PHE A 179 -18.28 -8.12 -1.38
CA PHE A 179 -17.90 -7.54 -0.11
C PHE A 179 -19.15 -7.18 0.70
N LYS A 180 -19.12 -7.43 2.00
CA LYS A 180 -20.20 -7.09 2.95
C LYS A 180 -19.79 -5.87 3.77
N PRO A 181 -20.37 -4.69 3.53
CA PRO A 181 -20.01 -3.48 4.27
C PRO A 181 -20.72 -3.46 5.64
N VAL A 182 -20.01 -3.85 6.70
CA VAL A 182 -20.50 -3.81 8.09
C VAL A 182 -19.56 -2.98 8.95
N GLY A 183 -19.47 -1.70 8.62
CA GLY A 183 -18.62 -0.77 9.34
C GLY A 183 -17.15 -1.24 9.41
N LEU A 184 -16.58 -1.24 10.63
CA LEU A 184 -15.21 -1.71 10.91
C LEU A 184 -15.03 -3.22 10.68
N PHE A 185 -16.11 -3.98 10.60
CA PHE A 185 -16.10 -5.44 10.54
C PHE A 185 -16.37 -5.96 9.12
N GLY A 186 -16.46 -5.07 8.12
CA GLY A 186 -16.74 -5.48 6.75
C GLY A 186 -15.63 -6.36 6.16
N GLY A 187 -15.98 -7.25 5.24
CA GLY A 187 -15.01 -8.16 4.63
C GLY A 187 -15.48 -8.76 3.30
N LEU A 188 -14.60 -9.54 2.65
CA LEU A 188 -14.91 -10.28 1.43
C LEU A 188 -15.86 -11.45 1.73
N SER A 189 -17.02 -11.49 1.08
CA SER A 189 -18.18 -12.33 1.44
C SER A 189 -17.85 -13.82 1.58
N GLU A 190 -16.96 -14.34 0.74
CA GLU A 190 -16.59 -15.76 0.67
C GLU A 190 -15.30 -16.09 1.42
N LYS A 191 -14.67 -15.10 2.06
CA LYS A 191 -13.34 -15.21 2.66
C LYS A 191 -13.28 -14.93 4.17
N MET A 192 -14.39 -14.45 4.72
CA MET A 192 -14.55 -14.32 6.17
C MET A 192 -14.76 -15.69 6.80
N ASP A 193 -14.23 -15.90 8.00
CA ASP A 193 -14.46 -17.13 8.74
C ASP A 193 -15.90 -17.19 9.30
N GLU A 194 -16.37 -18.39 9.59
CA GLU A 194 -17.73 -18.65 10.10
C GLU A 194 -18.06 -17.90 11.39
N THR A 195 -17.07 -17.64 12.25
CA THR A 195 -17.21 -16.89 13.50
C THR A 195 -17.57 -15.44 13.17
N HIS A 196 -16.76 -14.80 12.33
CA HIS A 196 -17.01 -13.44 11.89
C HIS A 196 -18.32 -13.32 11.12
N MET A 197 -18.59 -14.27 10.23
CA MET A 197 -19.83 -14.32 9.43
C MET A 197 -21.10 -14.39 10.27
N LYS A 198 -21.03 -14.88 11.51
CA LYS A 198 -22.17 -14.87 12.45
C LYS A 198 -22.55 -13.44 12.84
N PHE A 199 -21.57 -12.59 13.12
CA PHE A 199 -21.79 -11.17 13.38
C PHE A 199 -22.32 -10.45 12.13
N ILE A 200 -21.69 -10.73 10.97
CA ILE A 200 -22.05 -10.12 9.69
C ILE A 200 -23.49 -10.44 9.29
N ARG A 201 -23.96 -11.69 9.42
CA ARG A 201 -25.35 -12.05 9.05
C ARG A 201 -26.41 -11.29 9.83
N GLN A 202 -26.10 -10.80 11.03
CA GLN A 202 -27.03 -10.02 11.86
C GLN A 202 -27.08 -8.53 11.49
N HIS A 203 -26.05 -8.03 10.80
CA HIS A 203 -25.85 -6.59 10.56
C HIS A 203 -25.61 -6.24 9.08
N ALA A 204 -25.50 -7.25 8.20
CA ALA A 204 -25.10 -7.07 6.81
C ALA A 204 -26.10 -6.21 6.05
N GLN A 205 -25.56 -5.17 5.42
CA GLN A 205 -26.24 -4.49 4.34
C GLN A 205 -26.10 -5.31 3.04
N LYS A 206 -26.67 -4.77 1.96
CA LYS A 206 -26.54 -5.35 0.61
C LYS A 206 -25.07 -5.47 0.22
N GLU A 207 -24.69 -6.63 -0.33
CA GLU A 207 -23.33 -6.84 -0.82
C GLU A 207 -22.98 -5.86 -1.95
N VAL A 208 -21.74 -5.39 -1.94
CA VAL A 208 -21.16 -4.59 -3.01
C VAL A 208 -20.09 -5.39 -3.74
N THR A 209 -19.79 -5.02 -4.98
CA THR A 209 -18.69 -5.63 -5.74
C THR A 209 -17.52 -4.66 -5.73
N VAL A 210 -16.39 -5.12 -5.21
CA VAL A 210 -15.16 -4.33 -5.05
C VAL A 210 -14.08 -4.83 -5.99
N GLN A 211 -13.22 -3.92 -6.43
CA GLN A 211 -12.06 -4.25 -7.25
C GLN A 211 -10.91 -4.66 -6.35
N CYS A 212 -10.29 -5.81 -6.63
CA CYS A 212 -9.05 -6.21 -5.99
C CYS A 212 -7.87 -6.13 -6.95
N PHE A 213 -6.73 -5.67 -6.44
CA PHE A 213 -5.46 -5.64 -7.16
C PHE A 213 -4.39 -6.44 -6.42
N PRO A 214 -3.50 -7.14 -7.14
CA PRO A 214 -2.32 -7.73 -6.54
C PRO A 214 -1.49 -6.67 -5.80
N PHE A 215 -1.05 -6.99 -4.58
CA PHE A 215 -0.27 -6.07 -3.75
C PHE A 215 0.98 -5.56 -4.48
N HIS A 216 1.62 -6.43 -5.26
CA HIS A 216 2.77 -6.09 -6.09
C HIS A 216 2.49 -4.97 -7.10
N SER A 217 1.37 -5.05 -7.83
CA SER A 217 0.99 -4.02 -8.81
C SER A 217 0.73 -2.67 -8.15
N ILE A 218 0.11 -2.66 -6.96
CA ILE A 218 -0.12 -1.44 -6.19
C ILE A 218 1.23 -0.81 -5.77
N LEU A 219 2.17 -1.61 -5.25
CA LEU A 219 3.49 -1.10 -4.87
C LEU A 219 4.27 -0.55 -6.08
N LEU A 220 4.24 -1.23 -7.22
CA LEU A 220 4.84 -0.71 -8.46
C LEU A 220 4.16 0.60 -8.91
N ALA A 221 2.84 0.71 -8.76
CA ALA A 221 2.11 1.95 -9.03
C ALA A 221 2.55 3.07 -8.09
N MET A 222 2.88 2.75 -6.84
CA MET A 222 3.51 3.66 -5.88
C MET A 222 5.02 3.91 -6.14
N GLY A 223 5.62 3.25 -7.13
CA GLY A 223 7.06 3.35 -7.42
C GLY A 223 7.92 2.70 -6.35
N ARG A 224 7.43 1.64 -5.71
CA ARG A 224 8.02 0.98 -4.54
C ARG A 224 8.21 -0.52 -4.81
N THR A 225 9.33 -1.05 -4.35
CA THR A 225 9.57 -2.49 -4.15
C THR A 225 10.04 -2.79 -2.72
N GLU A 226 10.25 -1.74 -1.92
CA GLU A 226 10.60 -1.82 -0.51
C GLU A 226 9.70 -0.91 0.32
N ILE A 227 9.19 -1.44 1.43
CA ILE A 227 8.42 -0.70 2.43
C ILE A 227 8.92 -1.06 3.84
N ASP A 228 8.76 -0.13 4.78
CA ASP A 228 9.19 -0.33 6.16
C ASP A 228 8.16 -1.11 6.96
N TYR A 229 6.87 -0.80 6.83
CA TYR A 229 5.81 -1.44 7.60
C TYR A 229 4.61 -1.82 6.74
N PHE A 230 4.09 -3.04 6.94
CA PHE A 230 2.82 -3.47 6.38
C PHE A 230 1.88 -3.91 7.51
N SER A 231 0.81 -3.17 7.72
CA SER A 231 -0.32 -3.58 8.58
C SER A 231 -1.36 -4.26 7.70
N LEU A 232 -1.62 -5.55 7.94
CA LEU A 232 -2.58 -6.35 7.20
C LEU A 232 -3.68 -6.85 8.14
N ASP A 233 -4.83 -6.20 8.06
CA ASP A 233 -6.00 -6.43 8.91
C ASP A 233 -7.23 -6.32 8.00
N VAL A 234 -7.71 -7.44 7.45
CA VAL A 234 -8.76 -7.44 6.42
C VAL A 234 -9.87 -8.43 6.72
N GLU A 235 -9.97 -8.83 7.98
CA GLU A 235 -11.06 -9.63 8.54
C GLU A 235 -11.23 -10.98 7.81
N GLY A 236 -10.13 -11.68 7.47
CA GLY A 236 -10.20 -13.08 7.03
C GLY A 236 -9.11 -13.58 6.06
N PRO A 237 -8.91 -12.97 4.88
CA PRO A 237 -8.04 -13.50 3.83
C PRO A 237 -6.55 -13.13 3.97
N GLU A 238 -6.04 -12.83 5.17
CA GLU A 238 -4.67 -12.34 5.34
C GLU A 238 -3.63 -13.32 4.80
N LEU A 239 -3.75 -14.61 5.14
CA LEU A 239 -2.85 -15.64 4.64
C LEU A 239 -2.94 -15.80 3.11
N GLU A 240 -4.15 -15.73 2.57
CA GLU A 240 -4.37 -15.84 1.12
C GLU A 240 -3.70 -14.68 0.38
N ILE A 241 -3.83 -13.45 0.89
CA ILE A 241 -3.14 -12.28 0.35
C ILE A 241 -1.62 -12.45 0.45
N LEU A 242 -1.10 -12.88 1.61
CA LEU A 242 0.34 -13.07 1.81
C LEU A 242 0.94 -14.08 0.83
N LEU A 243 0.21 -15.16 0.50
CA LEU A 243 0.61 -16.17 -0.49
C LEU A 243 0.76 -15.60 -1.92
N THR A 244 0.11 -14.47 -2.23
CA THR A 244 0.23 -13.82 -3.56
C THR A 244 1.44 -12.90 -3.68
N ILE A 245 2.09 -12.55 -2.56
CA ILE A 245 3.18 -11.57 -2.57
C ILE A 245 4.47 -12.23 -3.07
N PRO A 246 5.10 -11.73 -4.16
CA PRO A 246 6.41 -12.20 -4.58
C PRO A 246 7.49 -11.72 -3.60
N MET A 247 7.71 -12.47 -2.52
CA MET A 247 8.61 -12.15 -1.40
C MET A 247 10.10 -12.05 -1.80
N ASP A 248 10.45 -12.47 -3.01
CA ASP A 248 11.75 -12.28 -3.68
C ASP A 248 11.89 -10.92 -4.36
N LYS A 249 10.78 -10.35 -4.86
CA LYS A 249 10.74 -9.04 -5.52
C LYS A 249 10.40 -7.89 -4.58
N ILE A 250 9.70 -8.17 -3.48
CA ILE A 250 9.26 -7.17 -2.51
C ILE A 250 9.97 -7.37 -1.18
N ILE A 251 10.52 -6.27 -0.66
CA ILE A 251 11.09 -6.21 0.69
C ILE A 251 10.10 -5.49 1.61
N ILE A 252 9.63 -6.20 2.63
CA ILE A 252 8.85 -5.64 3.72
C ILE A 252 9.66 -5.85 4.99
N LYS A 253 9.96 -4.79 5.75
CA LYS A 253 10.81 -4.93 6.93
C LYS A 253 10.05 -5.43 8.15
N VAL A 254 8.86 -4.91 8.39
CA VAL A 254 7.97 -5.33 9.48
C VAL A 254 6.57 -5.58 8.93
N ILE A 255 5.96 -6.69 9.31
CA ILE A 255 4.59 -7.05 8.92
C ILE A 255 3.79 -7.31 10.21
N SER A 256 2.66 -6.62 10.39
CA SER A 256 1.63 -6.98 11.39
C SER A 256 0.50 -7.68 10.64
N VAL A 257 0.03 -8.80 11.17
CA VAL A 257 -1.06 -9.57 10.57
C VAL A 257 -2.09 -9.89 11.64
N GLU A 258 -3.33 -9.49 11.43
CA GLU A 258 -4.44 -9.88 12.29
C GLU A 258 -4.73 -11.39 12.12
N TYR A 259 -4.85 -12.10 13.24
CA TYR A 259 -5.18 -13.52 13.25
C TYR A 259 -6.34 -13.90 14.17
N ARG A 260 -6.88 -12.94 14.94
CA ARG A 260 -8.03 -13.20 15.81
C ARG A 260 -9.27 -13.49 14.98
N LEU A 261 -10.02 -14.52 15.38
CA LEU A 261 -11.35 -14.79 14.86
C LEU A 261 -12.37 -14.52 15.97
N SER A 262 -13.35 -13.64 15.73
CA SER A 262 -14.36 -13.29 16.75
C SER A 262 -15.71 -12.96 16.14
N ASP A 263 -16.79 -13.06 16.93
CA ASP A 263 -18.13 -12.58 16.56
C ASP A 263 -18.47 -11.24 17.24
N ASN A 264 -17.45 -10.47 17.61
CA ASN A 264 -17.52 -9.25 18.43
C ASN A 264 -18.06 -9.43 19.86
N VAL A 265 -18.43 -10.66 20.25
CA VAL A 265 -18.82 -11.01 21.62
C VAL A 265 -17.88 -12.05 22.20
N ASN A 266 -17.52 -13.05 21.41
CA ASN A 266 -16.69 -14.17 21.80
C ASN A 266 -15.52 -14.33 20.83
N ILE A 267 -14.36 -14.67 21.39
CA ILE A 267 -13.18 -15.03 20.61
C ILE A 267 -13.18 -16.53 20.35
N ASN A 268 -13.06 -16.93 19.08
CA ASN A 268 -12.81 -18.31 18.70
C ASN A 268 -11.32 -18.64 18.90
N LYS A 269 -10.93 -18.89 20.15
CA LYS A 269 -9.54 -19.18 20.56
C LYS A 269 -8.87 -20.26 19.71
N LYS A 270 -9.56 -21.38 19.47
CA LYS A 270 -9.05 -22.49 18.66
C LYS A 270 -8.80 -22.07 17.22
N GLY A 271 -9.74 -21.33 16.62
CA GLY A 271 -9.62 -20.80 15.26
C GLY A 271 -8.49 -19.78 15.14
N SER A 272 -8.38 -18.86 16.10
CA SER A 272 -7.29 -17.89 16.17
C SER A 272 -5.92 -18.58 16.23
N LEU A 273 -5.74 -19.56 17.13
CA LEU A 273 -4.49 -20.33 17.22
C LEU A 273 -4.18 -21.09 15.92
N ALA A 274 -5.19 -21.68 15.28
CA ALA A 274 -5.01 -22.36 14.00
C ALA A 274 -4.57 -21.39 12.88
N LYS A 275 -5.15 -20.18 12.83
CA LYS A 275 -4.75 -19.13 11.88
C LYS A 275 -3.32 -18.64 12.16
N LEU A 276 -2.97 -18.40 13.43
CA LEU A 276 -1.62 -18.02 13.87
C LEU A 276 -0.58 -19.06 13.45
N ASN A 277 -0.85 -20.34 13.65
CA ASN A 277 0.08 -21.41 13.27
C ASN A 277 0.31 -21.48 11.76
N LYS A 278 -0.73 -21.29 10.93
CA LYS A 278 -0.57 -21.20 9.47
C LYS A 278 0.27 -20.00 9.05
N LEU A 279 0.12 -18.85 9.73
CA LEU A 279 0.96 -17.68 9.48
C LEU A 279 2.43 -17.97 9.84
N ARG A 280 2.69 -18.63 10.97
CA ARG A 280 4.04 -19.08 11.35
C ARG A 280 4.64 -20.00 10.30
N GLU A 281 3.92 -21.05 9.88
CA GLU A 281 4.35 -21.97 8.83
C GLU A 281 4.69 -21.23 7.53
N PHE A 282 3.86 -20.27 7.11
CA PHE A 282 4.13 -19.44 5.94
C PHE A 282 5.42 -18.65 6.08
N PHE A 283 5.58 -17.87 7.16
CA PHE A 283 6.74 -17.01 7.36
C PHE A 283 8.04 -17.80 7.57
N GLU A 284 7.99 -18.89 8.32
CA GLU A 284 9.10 -19.84 8.47
C GLU A 284 9.50 -20.43 7.11
N GLY A 285 8.52 -20.84 6.29
CA GLY A 285 8.75 -21.34 4.94
C GLY A 285 9.43 -20.34 4.01
N THR A 286 9.29 -19.03 4.25
CA THR A 286 10.03 -18.02 3.48
C THR A 286 11.52 -17.95 3.83
N GLY A 287 11.91 -18.37 5.05
CA GLY A 287 13.26 -18.17 5.63
C GLY A 287 13.67 -16.71 5.85
N LYS A 288 12.79 -15.74 5.56
CA LYS A 288 13.11 -14.30 5.52
C LYS A 288 12.65 -13.54 6.74
N TYR A 289 11.79 -14.12 7.58
CA TYR A 289 11.15 -13.43 8.70
C TYR A 289 11.25 -14.27 9.97
N ARG A 290 11.21 -13.59 11.12
CA ARG A 290 11.02 -14.18 12.43
C ARG A 290 9.83 -13.53 13.13
N GLU A 291 9.08 -14.31 13.89
CA GLU A 291 8.07 -13.75 14.80
C GLU A 291 8.76 -12.87 15.84
N HIS A 292 8.22 -11.67 16.05
CA HIS A 292 8.76 -10.70 16.99
C HIS A 292 7.89 -10.56 18.24
N ALA A 293 6.58 -10.41 18.05
CA ALA A 293 5.64 -10.19 19.13
C ALA A 293 4.22 -10.56 18.71
N ILE A 294 3.39 -10.85 19.70
CA ILE A 294 1.93 -10.87 19.58
C ILE A 294 1.38 -9.68 20.37
N VAL A 295 0.40 -8.99 19.80
CA VAL A 295 -0.25 -7.83 20.41
C VAL A 295 -1.75 -8.09 20.59
N PRO A 296 -2.36 -7.70 21.72
CA PRO A 296 -1.73 -7.09 22.90
C PRO A 296 -0.71 -8.01 23.57
N ILE A 297 0.33 -7.42 24.17
CA ILE A 297 1.31 -8.18 24.96
C ILE A 297 0.58 -8.71 26.19
N SER A 298 0.40 -10.02 26.25
CA SER A 298 -0.28 -10.68 27.36
C SER A 298 0.61 -10.74 28.60
N THR A 299 -0.02 -10.61 29.77
CA THR A 299 0.63 -10.86 31.07
C THR A 299 0.36 -12.28 31.60
N LYS A 300 -0.36 -13.11 30.83
CA LYS A 300 -0.68 -14.49 31.25
C LYS A 300 0.58 -15.36 31.25
N ALA A 301 0.67 -16.23 32.26
CA ALA A 301 1.78 -17.18 32.38
C ALA A 301 1.66 -18.33 31.36
N ASP A 302 0.44 -18.76 31.07
CA ASP A 302 0.20 -19.77 30.04
C ASP A 302 0.34 -19.16 28.65
N ARG A 303 1.28 -19.70 27.87
CA ARG A 303 1.61 -19.17 26.55
C ARG A 303 0.48 -19.41 25.55
N GLU A 304 -0.12 -20.59 25.53
CA GLU A 304 -1.16 -20.91 24.55
C GLU A 304 -2.39 -20.05 24.79
N GLU A 305 -2.76 -19.82 26.05
CA GLU A 305 -3.85 -18.94 26.42
C GLU A 305 -3.55 -17.47 26.08
N ALA A 306 -2.30 -17.03 26.27
CA ALA A 306 -1.85 -15.70 25.84
C ALA A 306 -1.94 -15.51 24.33
N GLU A 307 -1.48 -16.49 23.54
CA GLU A 307 -1.52 -16.46 22.08
C GLU A 307 -2.96 -16.54 21.55
N ALA A 308 -3.83 -17.31 22.20
CA ALA A 308 -5.24 -17.41 21.83
C ALA A 308 -6.02 -16.10 22.01
N ASP A 309 -5.56 -15.23 22.91
CA ASP A 309 -6.15 -13.93 23.19
C ASP A 309 -5.52 -12.79 22.38
N GLY A 310 -4.48 -13.04 21.58
CA GLY A 310 -3.86 -12.01 20.76
C GLY A 310 -4.77 -11.53 19.62
N LEU A 311 -4.43 -10.37 19.06
CA LEU A 311 -5.08 -9.76 17.90
C LEU A 311 -4.19 -9.92 16.66
N ASP A 312 -3.00 -9.30 16.71
CA ASP A 312 -2.02 -9.37 15.64
C ASP A 312 -0.78 -10.13 16.07
N VAL A 313 -0.13 -10.75 15.09
CA VAL A 313 1.24 -11.21 15.18
C VAL A 313 2.13 -10.31 14.32
N ILE A 314 3.27 -9.92 14.87
CA ILE A 314 4.24 -9.03 14.23
C ILE A 314 5.45 -9.87 13.82
N PHE A 315 5.77 -9.87 12.53
CA PHE A 315 6.94 -10.49 11.94
C PHE A 315 7.97 -9.43 11.54
N LEU A 316 9.23 -9.72 11.83
CA LEU A 316 10.37 -8.86 11.51
C LEU A 316 11.27 -9.58 10.50
N ARG A 317 11.62 -8.89 9.42
CA ARG A 317 12.55 -9.43 8.42
C ARG A 317 13.92 -9.70 9.07
N ASN A 318 14.53 -10.82 8.69
CA ASN A 318 15.88 -11.13 9.06
C ASN A 318 16.82 -10.16 8.34
N GLU A 319 17.77 -9.57 9.08
CA GLU A 319 18.85 -8.81 8.45
C GLU A 319 19.66 -9.80 7.62
N ASN A 320 19.91 -9.50 6.35
CA ASN A 320 20.82 -10.27 5.53
C ASN A 320 22.22 -10.09 6.11
N ASN A 321 22.62 -10.91 7.09
CA ASN A 321 24.02 -11.27 7.16
C ASN A 321 24.31 -11.93 5.81
N HIS A 322 25.27 -11.38 5.05
CA HIS A 322 25.84 -12.07 3.90
C HIS A 322 26.51 -13.38 4.39
N MET A 323 25.71 -14.39 4.70
CA MET A 323 26.16 -15.76 4.78
C MET A 323 26.25 -16.26 3.35
N ASN A 324 27.48 -16.49 2.91
CA ASN A 324 27.78 -17.20 1.68
C ASN A 324 26.90 -18.45 1.60
N MET A 325 26.15 -18.58 0.50
CA MET A 325 25.42 -19.80 0.19
C MET A 325 26.40 -20.95 0.07
N VAL A 326 26.39 -21.89 1.02
CA VAL A 326 26.86 -23.25 0.75
C VAL A 326 25.65 -24.02 0.22
N HIS A 327 25.70 -24.37 -1.07
CA HIS A 327 24.74 -25.27 -1.70
C HIS A 327 24.78 -26.63 -1.01
N VAL A 328 23.68 -27.03 -0.38
CA VAL A 328 23.46 -28.43 0.02
C VAL A 328 22.68 -29.12 -1.08
N THR A 329 23.39 -29.65 -2.08
CA THR A 329 22.82 -30.64 -3.00
C THR A 329 22.74 -31.98 -2.27
N ARG A 330 21.53 -32.41 -1.93
CA ARG A 330 21.26 -33.78 -1.46
C ARG A 330 21.42 -34.73 -2.65
N LYS A 331 22.55 -35.46 -2.71
CA LYS A 331 22.69 -36.66 -3.54
C LYS A 331 23.04 -37.82 -2.62
N MET A 332 22.07 -38.70 -2.37
CA MET A 332 22.34 -40.02 -1.80
C MET A 332 23.11 -40.83 -2.85
N HIS A 333 24.40 -41.07 -2.60
CA HIS A 333 24.99 -42.41 -2.50
C HIS A 333 26.51 -42.29 -2.47
N LEU A 334 27.09 -42.74 -1.35
CA LEU A 334 28.43 -43.32 -1.15
C LEU A 334 29.56 -42.81 -2.05
N GLU A 335 30.42 -41.95 -1.50
CA GLU A 335 31.88 -42.08 -1.58
C GLU A 335 32.53 -41.11 -0.56
N PHE A 336 33.54 -41.62 0.16
CA PHE A 336 34.19 -40.95 1.29
C PHE A 336 34.82 -39.62 0.86
N ASN A 337 34.46 -38.53 1.54
CA ASN A 337 35.18 -37.26 1.45
C ASN A 337 35.61 -36.79 2.84
N LEU A 338 36.93 -36.67 2.98
CA LEU A 338 37.65 -36.14 4.13
C LEU A 338 37.27 -34.67 4.34
N ILE A 339 36.80 -34.29 5.53
CA ILE A 339 36.53 -32.90 5.91
C ILE A 339 37.67 -32.44 6.82
N VAL A 340 38.42 -31.44 6.38
CA VAL A 340 39.45 -30.75 7.19
C VAL A 340 38.82 -29.50 7.80
N TYR A 341 38.90 -29.37 9.13
CA TYR A 341 38.53 -28.15 9.84
C TYR A 341 39.73 -27.20 9.88
N VAL A 342 39.52 -25.95 9.50
CA VAL A 342 40.46 -24.87 9.80
C VAL A 342 39.74 -23.88 10.70
N ASN A 343 40.09 -23.88 11.98
CA ASN A 343 39.69 -22.83 12.89
C ASN A 343 40.80 -21.76 12.93
N THR A 344 40.43 -20.49 12.84
CA THR A 344 41.33 -19.36 13.08
C THR A 344 41.61 -19.28 14.57
N ASP A 345 42.48 -20.16 15.04
CA ASP A 345 43.42 -19.99 16.14
C ASP A 345 44.18 -21.33 16.26
N ASN A 346 45.51 -21.27 16.08
CA ASN A 346 46.42 -22.41 15.92
C ASN A 346 46.15 -23.55 16.92
N PHE A 347 45.60 -24.68 16.47
CA PHE A 347 45.93 -26.09 16.82
C PHE A 347 45.00 -27.03 16.02
N VAL A 348 45.56 -28.03 15.35
CA VAL A 348 44.80 -29.07 14.61
C VAL A 348 44.88 -30.37 15.41
N GLU A 349 43.73 -30.90 15.83
CA GLU A 349 43.62 -32.22 16.45
C GLU A 349 42.77 -33.13 15.55
N ILE A 350 43.32 -34.29 15.18
CA ILE A 350 42.62 -35.33 14.40
C ILE A 350 42.27 -36.45 15.38
N LEU A 351 40.98 -36.72 15.58
CA LEU A 351 40.51 -37.91 16.29
C LEU A 351 39.87 -38.88 15.28
N TYR A 352 40.27 -40.15 15.40
CA TYR A 352 39.91 -41.28 14.53
C TYR A 352 38.43 -41.66 14.59
#